data_AF-A0A8J4WYZ6-F1
#
_entry.id   AF-A0A8J4WYZ6-F1
#
_cell.length_a   1.000
_cell.length_b   1.000
_cell.length_c   1.000
_cell.angle_alpha   90.00
_cell.angle_beta   90.00
_cell.angle_gamma   90.00
#
_symmetry.space_group_name_H-M   'P 1'
#
loop_
_entity.id
_entity.type
_entity.pdbx_description
1 polymer ?
#
loop_
_entity_poly.entity_id
_entity_poly.type
_entity_poly.pdbx_seq_one_letter_code
_entity_poly.pdbx_strand_id
1 'polypeptide(L)'
;NDIKKEQIQFRQKIQVKQKMVQELKQAADTIKTRSQAAVDESERIFTELISLMEKKRSEVTELIRAQEKAELSRAERLLKQLEQEIADLKRRVTELEQLSHTHDHVHFLQSFQRLCAPPRCKDLSRIRVNQHLSFDGMKNSLFGLKTQVEEICNEEVNRMRPQAAAVRLTLPSQLQNREDFLQ
;
A
#
# COMPACT_ATOMS: atom_id res chain seq x y z
N ASN A 1 -28.19 76.56 7.79
CA ASN A 1 -26.82 76.22 8.26
C ASN A 1 -26.56 74.71 8.06
N ASP A 2 -27.33 74.05 7.18
CA ASP A 2 -27.54 72.60 7.21
C ASP A 2 -26.70 71.86 6.17
N ILE A 3 -26.37 72.54 5.06
CA ILE A 3 -25.44 72.05 4.02
C ILE A 3 -24.07 71.72 4.62
N LYS A 4 -23.58 72.54 5.56
CA LYS A 4 -22.30 72.28 6.26
C LYS A 4 -22.39 71.06 7.17
N LYS A 5 -23.53 70.84 7.83
CA LYS A 5 -23.77 69.66 8.69
C LYS A 5 -23.79 68.38 7.85
N GLU A 6 -24.49 68.38 6.70
CA GLU A 6 -24.48 67.24 5.78
C GLU A 6 -23.10 66.97 5.18
N GLN A 7 -22.34 68.00 4.79
CA GLN A 7 -20.98 67.80 4.28
C GLN A 7 -20.07 67.11 5.29
N ILE A 8 -20.18 67.45 6.58
CA ILE A 8 -19.40 66.80 7.64
C ILE A 8 -19.82 65.33 7.79
N GLN A 9 -21.12 65.05 7.78
CA GLN A 9 -21.63 63.67 7.84
C GLN A 9 -21.17 62.82 6.65
N PHE A 10 -21.19 63.36 5.42
CA PHE A 10 -20.70 62.64 4.25
C PHE A 10 -19.20 62.37 4.32
N ARG A 11 -18.38 63.33 4.78
CA ARG A 11 -16.94 63.10 4.97
C ARG A 11 -16.66 61.99 5.99
N GLN A 12 -17.40 61.96 7.10
CA GLN A 12 -17.29 60.89 8.09
C GLN A 12 -17.67 59.52 7.50
N LYS A 13 -18.80 59.44 6.78
CA LYS A 13 -19.21 58.21 6.07
C LYS A 13 -18.15 57.74 5.07
N ILE A 14 -17.57 58.66 4.29
CA ILE A 14 -16.49 58.35 3.35
C ILE A 14 -15.29 57.75 4.09
N GLN A 15 -14.85 58.37 5.19
CA GLN A 15 -13.71 57.88 5.97
C GLN A 15 -13.95 56.48 6.55
N VAL A 16 -15.14 56.22 7.09
CA VAL A 16 -15.54 54.89 7.58
C VAL A 16 -15.50 53.87 6.43
N LYS A 17 -16.10 54.19 5.28
CA LYS A 17 -16.10 53.28 4.13
C LYS A 17 -14.69 53.04 3.57
N GLN A 18 -13.82 54.04 3.55
CA GLN A 18 -12.41 53.88 3.16
C GLN A 18 -11.67 52.92 4.09
N LYS A 19 -11.89 53.01 5.41
CA LYS A 19 -11.33 52.07 6.39
C LYS A 19 -11.84 50.64 6.14
N MET A 20 -13.15 50.48 5.95
CA MET A 20 -13.74 49.18 5.64
C MET A 20 -13.17 48.56 4.35
N VAL A 21 -12.91 49.37 3.32
CA VAL A 21 -12.27 48.87 2.09
C VAL A 21 -10.88 48.33 2.38
N GLN A 22 -10.08 48.99 3.23
CA GLN A 22 -8.75 48.50 3.58
C GLN A 22 -8.80 47.21 4.40
N GLU A 23 -9.71 47.14 5.38
CA GLU A 23 -9.94 45.92 6.19
C GLU A 23 -10.38 44.74 5.30
N LEU A 24 -11.28 44.97 4.35
CA LEU A 24 -11.73 43.93 3.40
C LEU A 24 -10.59 43.45 2.48
N LYS A 25 -9.74 44.35 2.00
CA LYS A 25 -8.56 43.97 1.19
C LYS A 25 -7.61 43.08 1.99
N GLN A 26 -7.27 43.49 3.22
CA GLN A 26 -6.40 42.70 4.09
C GLN A 26 -7.00 41.32 4.44
N ALA A 27 -8.31 41.27 4.68
CA ALA A 27 -9.00 40.01 4.94
C ALA A 27 -8.97 39.09 3.72
N ALA A 28 -9.19 39.63 2.51
CA ALA A 28 -9.11 38.87 1.26
C ALA A 28 -7.69 38.30 1.02
N ASP A 29 -6.65 39.12 1.23
CA ASP A 29 -5.25 38.67 1.10
C ASP A 29 -4.89 37.59 2.13
N THR A 30 -5.40 37.73 3.36
CA THR A 30 -5.21 36.74 4.43
C THR A 30 -5.87 35.41 4.08
N ILE A 31 -7.11 35.44 3.56
CA ILE A 31 -7.82 34.24 3.10
C ILE A 31 -7.03 33.57 2.00
N LYS A 32 -6.61 34.32 0.97
CA LYS A 32 -5.82 33.79 -0.15
C LYS A 32 -4.55 33.10 0.34
N THR A 33 -3.79 33.76 1.20
CA THR A 33 -2.51 33.22 1.72
C THR A 33 -2.73 31.96 2.56
N ARG A 34 -3.72 31.96 3.45
CA ARG A 34 -4.01 30.80 4.30
C ARG A 34 -4.58 29.62 3.52
N SER A 35 -5.46 29.88 2.56
CA SER A 35 -5.97 28.83 1.67
C SER A 35 -4.85 28.19 0.86
N GLN A 36 -3.92 28.98 0.32
CA GLN A 36 -2.77 28.43 -0.39
C GLN A 36 -1.88 27.58 0.53
N ALA A 37 -1.56 28.07 1.73
CA ALA A 37 -0.78 27.30 2.69
C ALA A 37 -1.45 25.97 3.09
N ALA A 38 -2.78 25.96 3.23
CA ALA A 38 -3.54 24.73 3.50
C ALA A 38 -3.50 23.75 2.31
N VAL A 39 -3.56 24.26 1.07
CA VAL A 39 -3.40 23.44 -0.14
C VAL A 39 -2.00 22.83 -0.19
N ASP A 40 -0.95 23.65 -0.03
CA ASP A 40 0.44 23.19 -0.11
C ASP A 40 0.73 22.10 0.94
N GLU A 41 0.22 22.27 2.16
CA GLU A 41 0.36 21.26 3.22
C GLU A 41 -0.43 19.98 2.90
N SER A 42 -1.63 20.10 2.33
CA SER A 42 -2.41 18.92 1.92
C SER A 42 -1.70 18.12 0.81
N GLU A 43 -1.12 18.80 -0.18
CA GLU A 43 -0.34 18.18 -1.25
C GLU A 43 0.90 17.46 -0.71
N ARG A 44 1.59 18.08 0.26
CA ARG A 44 2.73 17.45 0.95
C ARG A 44 2.32 16.15 1.64
N ILE A 45 1.24 16.18 2.42
CA ILE A 45 0.73 15.00 3.14
C ILE A 45 0.32 13.90 2.16
N PHE A 46 -0.43 14.22 1.10
CA PHE A 46 -0.81 13.21 0.10
C PHE A 46 0.40 12.63 -0.63
N THR A 47 1.41 13.43 -0.93
CA THR A 47 2.66 12.95 -1.52
C THR A 47 3.37 11.92 -0.62
N GLU A 48 3.44 12.19 0.68
CA GLU A 48 4.01 11.26 1.67
C GLU A 48 3.22 9.95 1.75
N LEU A 49 1.89 10.03 1.73
CA LEU A 49 1.01 8.85 1.72
C LEU A 49 1.18 8.02 0.46
N ILE A 50 1.28 8.64 -0.71
CA ILE A 50 1.54 7.95 -1.99
C ILE A 50 2.87 7.22 -1.91
N SER A 51 3.94 7.89 -1.48
CA SER A 51 5.27 7.29 -1.33
C SER A 51 5.26 6.10 -0.36
N LEU A 52 4.51 6.19 0.75
CA LEU A 52 4.34 5.08 1.68
C LEU A 52 3.65 3.88 1.00
N MET A 53 2.57 4.13 0.24
CA MET A 53 1.83 3.08 -0.47
C MET A 53 2.68 2.41 -1.56
N GLU A 54 3.52 3.16 -2.27
CA GLU A 54 4.48 2.61 -3.24
C GLU A 54 5.54 1.71 -2.59
N LYS A 55 6.03 2.12 -1.41
CA LYS A 55 6.94 1.28 -0.61
C LYS A 55 6.24 -0.02 -0.20
N LYS A 56 5.01 0.05 0.30
CA LYS A 56 4.22 -1.13 0.71
C LYS A 56 3.91 -2.05 -0.47
N ARG A 57 3.59 -1.50 -1.65
CA ARG A 57 3.45 -2.25 -2.91
C ARG A 57 4.72 -3.06 -3.21
N SER A 58 5.88 -2.42 -3.06
CA SER A 58 7.17 -3.06 -3.31
C SER A 58 7.44 -4.18 -2.31
N GLU A 59 7.21 -3.96 -1.02
CA GLU A 59 7.33 -4.98 0.03
C GLU A 59 6.47 -6.22 -0.26
N VAL A 60 5.20 -6.03 -0.65
CA VAL A 60 4.30 -7.15 -0.99
C VAL A 60 4.80 -7.93 -2.22
N THR A 61 5.30 -7.22 -3.23
CA THR A 61 5.84 -7.84 -4.45
C THR A 61 7.06 -8.69 -4.12
N GLU A 62 8.00 -8.17 -3.31
CA GLU A 62 9.19 -8.90 -2.89
C GLU A 62 8.85 -10.14 -2.06
N LEU A 63 7.83 -10.08 -1.19
CA LEU A 63 7.36 -11.26 -0.45
C LEU A 63 6.88 -12.37 -1.38
N ILE A 64 6.12 -12.03 -2.43
CA ILE A 64 5.64 -13.01 -3.42
C ILE A 64 6.83 -13.62 -4.17
N ARG A 65 7.77 -12.80 -4.64
CA ARG A 65 8.95 -13.26 -5.38
C ARG A 65 9.89 -14.11 -4.53
N ALA A 66 10.06 -13.76 -3.26
CA ALA A 66 10.85 -14.56 -2.32
C ALA A 66 10.24 -15.94 -2.11
N GLN A 67 8.93 -16.03 -1.92
CA GLN A 67 8.22 -17.30 -1.77
C GLN A 67 8.27 -18.15 -3.04
N GLU A 68 8.03 -17.55 -4.21
CA GLU A 68 8.18 -18.20 -5.51
C GLU A 68 9.58 -18.81 -5.67
N LYS A 69 10.62 -18.02 -5.44
CA LYS A 69 12.01 -18.47 -5.55
C LYS A 69 12.34 -19.61 -4.58
N ALA A 70 11.84 -19.54 -3.35
CA ALA A 70 12.07 -20.57 -2.34
C ALA A 70 11.42 -21.91 -2.74
N GLU A 71 10.18 -21.90 -3.19
CA GLU A 71 9.48 -23.12 -3.62
C GLU A 71 10.04 -23.68 -4.93
N LEU A 72 10.42 -22.84 -5.89
CA LEU A 72 11.10 -23.29 -7.11
C LEU A 72 12.44 -23.95 -6.78
N SER A 73 13.26 -23.33 -5.92
CA SER A 73 14.55 -23.91 -5.49
C SER A 73 14.36 -25.25 -4.78
N ARG A 74 13.28 -25.39 -4.00
CA ARG A 74 12.91 -26.65 -3.35
C ARG A 74 12.50 -27.70 -4.38
N ALA A 75 11.67 -27.33 -5.35
CA ALA A 75 11.22 -28.22 -6.42
C ALA A 75 12.40 -28.72 -7.26
N GLU A 76 13.32 -27.86 -7.66
CA GLU A 76 14.52 -28.23 -8.42
C GLU A 76 15.40 -29.22 -7.66
N ARG A 77 15.56 -29.04 -6.33
CA ARG A 77 16.35 -29.97 -5.51
C ARG A 77 15.70 -31.35 -5.47
N LEU A 78 14.37 -31.40 -5.28
CA LEU A 78 13.62 -32.65 -5.27
C LEU A 78 13.65 -33.34 -6.63
N LEU A 79 13.54 -32.57 -7.72
CA LEU A 79 13.66 -33.07 -9.10
C LEU A 79 15.01 -33.77 -9.31
N LYS A 80 16.13 -33.08 -9.00
CA LYS A 80 17.48 -33.64 -9.12
C LYS A 80 17.67 -34.91 -8.30
N GLN A 81 17.11 -34.95 -7.10
CA GLN A 81 17.15 -36.14 -6.25
C GLN A 81 16.40 -37.32 -6.86
N LEU A 82 15.21 -37.08 -7.42
CA LEU A 82 14.43 -38.11 -8.11
C LEU A 82 15.09 -38.59 -9.40
N GLU A 83 15.64 -37.68 -10.21
CA GLU A 83 16.38 -38.03 -11.43
C GLU A 83 17.58 -38.94 -11.12
N GLN A 84 18.31 -38.62 -10.05
CA GLN A 84 19.43 -39.44 -9.58
C GLN A 84 18.98 -40.82 -9.08
N GLU A 85 17.88 -40.89 -8.31
CA GLU A 85 17.32 -42.16 -7.85
C GLU A 85 16.87 -43.03 -9.02
N ILE A 86 16.21 -42.44 -10.03
CA ILE A 86 15.81 -43.14 -11.26
C ILE A 86 17.04 -43.68 -12.00
N ALA A 87 18.11 -42.88 -12.14
CA ALA A 87 19.34 -43.32 -12.79
C ALA A 87 20.01 -44.48 -12.03
N ASP A 88 20.07 -44.39 -10.70
CA ASP A 88 20.62 -45.45 -9.85
C ASP A 88 19.80 -46.75 -9.91
N LEU A 89 18.47 -46.64 -9.95
CA LEU A 89 17.57 -47.79 -10.12
C LEU A 89 17.75 -48.43 -11.49
N LYS A 90 17.81 -47.64 -12.57
CA LYS A 90 18.09 -48.15 -13.93
C LYS A 90 19.43 -48.90 -13.98
N ARG A 91 20.49 -48.33 -13.39
CA ARG A 91 21.80 -49.01 -13.28
C ARG A 91 21.66 -50.35 -12.56
N ARG A 92 21.00 -50.38 -11.39
CA ARG A 92 20.83 -51.61 -10.60
C ARG A 92 20.04 -52.68 -11.35
N VAL A 93 19.01 -52.30 -12.12
CA VAL A 93 18.26 -53.23 -12.98
C VAL A 93 19.19 -53.89 -13.99
N THR A 94 19.99 -53.09 -14.72
CA THR A 94 20.95 -53.63 -15.69
C THR A 94 22.04 -54.50 -15.05
N GLU A 95 22.56 -54.11 -13.88
CA GLU A 95 23.55 -54.91 -13.14
C GLU A 95 22.96 -56.24 -12.65
N LEU A 96 21.71 -56.26 -12.19
CA LEU A 96 21.01 -57.48 -11.79
C LEU A 96 20.75 -58.41 -12.99
N GLU A 97 20.39 -57.84 -14.15
CA GLU A 97 20.26 -58.60 -15.40
C GLU A 97 21.58 -59.25 -15.83
N GLN A 98 22.72 -58.56 -15.69
CA GLN A 98 24.02 -59.16 -15.98
C GLN A 98 24.38 -60.26 -14.97
N LEU A 99 24.10 -60.02 -13.68
CA LEU A 99 24.41 -60.95 -12.61
C LEU A 99 23.63 -62.27 -12.74
N SER A 100 22.40 -62.24 -13.25
CA SER A 100 21.57 -63.45 -13.45
C SER A 100 22.14 -64.43 -14.47
N HIS A 101 23.02 -63.96 -15.37
CA HIS A 101 23.70 -64.80 -16.38
C HIS A 101 25.09 -65.26 -15.93
N THR A 102 25.52 -64.92 -14.70
CA THR A 102 26.84 -65.28 -14.17
C THR A 102 26.84 -66.70 -13.60
N HIS A 103 27.88 -67.48 -13.90
CA HIS A 103 28.07 -68.85 -13.38
C HIS A 103 29.00 -68.90 -12.14
N ASP A 104 29.67 -67.79 -11.79
CA ASP A 104 30.45 -67.66 -10.56
C ASP A 104 29.52 -67.40 -9.37
N HIS A 105 29.29 -68.43 -8.57
CA HIS A 105 28.42 -68.38 -7.40
C HIS A 105 28.93 -67.48 -6.27
N VAL A 106 30.26 -67.29 -6.14
CA VAL A 106 30.84 -66.42 -5.12
C VAL A 106 30.61 -64.96 -5.51
N HIS A 107 30.89 -64.61 -6.77
CA HIS A 107 30.61 -63.28 -7.32
C HIS A 107 29.10 -62.97 -7.26
N PHE A 108 28.24 -63.94 -7.60
CA PHE A 108 26.79 -63.81 -7.48
C PHE A 108 26.36 -63.38 -6.08
N LEU A 109 26.74 -64.14 -5.05
CA LEU A 109 26.34 -63.87 -3.67
C LEU A 109 26.83 -62.49 -3.19
N GLN A 110 28.09 -62.14 -3.47
CA GLN A 110 28.65 -60.86 -3.04
C GLN A 110 28.03 -59.65 -3.74
N SER A 111 27.74 -59.76 -5.04
CA SER A 111 27.18 -58.67 -5.83
C SER A 111 25.67 -58.51 -5.58
N PHE A 112 24.93 -59.61 -5.44
CA PHE A 112 23.51 -59.58 -5.12
C PHE A 112 23.24 -58.88 -3.78
N GLN A 113 24.00 -59.21 -2.73
CA GLN A 113 23.85 -58.56 -1.42
C GLN A 113 24.10 -57.04 -1.49
N ARG A 114 25.04 -56.59 -2.31
CA ARG A 114 25.34 -55.16 -2.51
C ARG A 114 24.22 -54.43 -3.28
N LEU A 115 23.67 -55.06 -4.31
CA LEU A 115 22.62 -54.48 -5.17
C LEU A 115 21.26 -54.39 -4.48
N CYS A 116 20.93 -55.39 -3.65
CA CYS A 116 19.70 -55.42 -2.86
C CYS A 116 19.74 -54.53 -1.60
N ALA A 117 20.90 -53.96 -1.26
CA ALA A 117 20.98 -53.02 -0.16
C ALA A 117 20.10 -51.78 -0.44
N PRO A 118 19.32 -51.30 0.55
CA PRO A 118 18.45 -50.15 0.35
C PRO A 118 19.25 -48.93 -0.14
N PRO A 119 18.67 -48.11 -1.03
CA PRO A 119 19.31 -46.88 -1.46
C PRO A 119 19.70 -46.03 -0.25
N ARG A 120 20.85 -45.35 -0.32
CA ARG A 120 21.29 -44.44 0.75
C ARG A 120 20.40 -43.18 0.87
N CYS A 121 19.59 -42.89 -0.16
CA CYS A 121 18.63 -41.81 -0.13
C CYS A 121 17.41 -42.23 0.70
N LYS A 122 17.37 -41.80 1.96
CA LYS A 122 16.19 -41.94 2.80
C LYS A 122 15.15 -40.88 2.39
N ASP A 123 13.89 -41.31 2.26
CA ASP A 123 12.67 -40.47 2.33
C ASP A 123 12.14 -39.72 1.09
N LEU A 124 12.39 -40.17 -0.15
CA LEU A 124 11.69 -39.59 -1.32
C LEU A 124 10.27 -40.18 -1.56
N SER A 125 9.96 -41.35 -0.99
CA SER A 125 8.67 -42.03 -1.11
C SER A 125 7.47 -41.28 -0.48
N ARG A 126 7.74 -40.16 0.20
CA ARG A 126 6.74 -39.31 0.86
C ARG A 126 6.63 -37.91 0.26
N ILE A 127 7.27 -37.61 -0.87
CA ILE A 127 7.09 -36.31 -1.54
C ILE A 127 5.63 -36.18 -1.97
N ARG A 128 4.83 -35.47 -1.17
CA ARG A 128 3.53 -34.96 -1.58
C ARG A 128 3.77 -33.67 -2.35
N VAL A 129 3.51 -33.71 -3.65
CA VAL A 129 3.38 -32.50 -4.46
C VAL A 129 2.11 -31.80 -3.96
N ASN A 130 2.28 -30.73 -3.18
CA ASN A 130 1.15 -29.90 -2.79
C ASN A 130 0.69 -29.11 -4.02
N GLN A 131 -0.43 -29.52 -4.61
CA GLN A 131 -1.02 -28.85 -5.78
C GLN A 131 -1.76 -27.55 -5.42
N HIS A 132 -1.89 -27.23 -4.13
CA HIS A 132 -2.62 -26.05 -3.64
C HIS A 132 -1.68 -24.92 -3.19
N LEU A 133 -0.76 -24.52 -4.07
CA LEU A 133 -0.04 -23.26 -3.91
C LEU A 133 -0.98 -22.11 -4.29
N SER A 134 -1.65 -21.51 -3.32
CA SER A 134 -2.57 -20.40 -3.54
C SER A 134 -2.12 -19.13 -2.80
N PHE A 135 -2.25 -18.00 -3.48
CA PHE A 135 -2.09 -16.65 -2.92
C PHE A 135 -3.44 -16.01 -2.57
N ASP A 136 -4.53 -16.77 -2.53
CA ASP A 136 -5.88 -16.23 -2.26
C ASP A 136 -5.96 -15.53 -0.90
N GLY A 137 -5.30 -16.06 0.12
CA GLY A 137 -5.19 -15.40 1.43
C GLY A 137 -4.57 -14.00 1.31
N MET A 138 -3.47 -13.87 0.57
CA MET A 138 -2.81 -12.57 0.34
C MET A 138 -3.70 -11.61 -0.46
N LYS A 139 -4.35 -12.10 -1.52
CA LYS A 139 -5.29 -11.29 -2.32
C LYS A 139 -6.47 -10.78 -1.48
N ASN A 140 -7.02 -11.63 -0.61
CA ASN A 140 -8.11 -11.25 0.29
C ASN A 140 -7.65 -10.20 1.32
N SER A 141 -6.45 -10.34 1.89
CA SER A 141 -5.87 -9.32 2.77
C SER A 141 -5.63 -7.98 2.05
N LEU A 142 -5.15 -8.01 0.80
CA LEU A 142 -4.98 -6.80 -0.01
C LEU A 142 -6.32 -6.12 -0.33
N PHE A 143 -7.36 -6.92 -0.61
CA PHE A 143 -8.71 -6.39 -0.80
C PHE A 143 -9.23 -5.74 0.48
N GLY A 144 -9.03 -6.37 1.64
CA GLY A 144 -9.39 -5.78 2.94
C GLY A 144 -8.66 -4.46 3.20
N LEU A 145 -7.35 -4.41 2.94
CA LEU A 145 -6.56 -3.18 3.06
C LEU A 145 -7.10 -2.06 2.16
N LYS A 146 -7.41 -2.38 0.89
CA LYS A 146 -8.00 -1.43 -0.05
C LYS A 146 -9.28 -0.81 0.52
N THR A 147 -10.22 -1.65 0.96
CA THR A 147 -11.49 -1.20 1.52
C THR A 147 -11.28 -0.28 2.72
N GLN A 148 -10.41 -0.67 3.66
CA GLN A 148 -10.11 0.15 4.84
C GLN A 148 -9.52 1.52 4.49
N VAL A 149 -8.60 1.57 3.52
CA VAL A 149 -8.02 2.85 3.07
C VAL A 149 -9.09 3.73 2.44
N GLU A 150 -9.95 3.17 1.58
CA GLU A 150 -11.06 3.91 0.96
C GLU A 150 -12.04 4.46 2.01
N GLU A 151 -12.40 3.66 3.01
CA GLU A 151 -13.27 4.06 4.12
C GLU A 151 -12.67 5.22 4.93
N ILE A 152 -11.43 5.07 5.40
CA ILE A 152 -10.74 6.09 6.20
C ILE A 152 -10.58 7.40 5.40
N CYS A 153 -10.19 7.31 4.12
CA CYS A 153 -10.08 8.49 3.28
C CYS A 153 -11.42 9.23 3.14
N ASN A 154 -12.52 8.50 2.90
CA ASN A 154 -13.84 9.10 2.78
C ASN A 154 -14.30 9.75 4.09
N GLU A 155 -14.08 9.08 5.22
CA GLU A 155 -14.42 9.61 6.55
C GLU A 155 -13.69 10.92 6.82
N GLU A 156 -12.37 10.95 6.65
CA GLU A 156 -11.56 12.13 6.96
C GLU A 156 -11.86 13.30 6.01
N VAL A 157 -12.05 13.04 4.71
CA VAL A 157 -12.48 14.09 3.76
C VAL A 157 -13.83 14.68 4.17
N ASN A 158 -14.78 13.85 4.61
CA ASN A 158 -16.08 14.34 5.09
C ASN A 158 -15.95 15.20 6.35
N ARG A 159 -15.01 14.88 7.26
CA ARG A 159 -14.73 15.68 8.47
C ARG A 159 -14.08 17.03 8.16
N MET A 160 -13.34 17.14 7.06
CA MET A 160 -12.71 18.39 6.62
C MET A 160 -13.70 19.37 5.97
N ARG A 161 -14.77 18.89 5.31
CA ARG A 161 -15.73 19.74 4.58
C ARG A 161 -16.27 20.94 5.38
N PRO A 162 -16.73 20.79 6.64
CA PRO A 162 -17.22 21.93 7.42
C PRO A 162 -16.12 22.95 7.75
N GLN A 163 -14.88 22.48 7.92
CA GLN A 163 -13.72 23.32 8.28
C GLN A 163 -13.33 24.21 7.10
N ALA A 164 -13.37 23.68 5.89
CA ALA A 164 -13.20 24.47 4.66
C ALA A 164 -14.33 25.51 4.50
N ALA A 165 -15.57 25.15 4.83
CA ALA A 165 -16.73 26.03 4.72
C ALA A 165 -16.80 27.15 5.80
N ALA A 166 -16.00 27.04 6.87
CA ALA A 166 -15.93 28.01 7.95
C ALA A 166 -15.08 29.25 7.61
N VAL A 167 -14.28 29.20 6.53
CA VAL A 167 -13.53 30.36 6.02
C VAL A 167 -14.53 31.31 5.33
N ARG A 168 -15.14 32.19 6.11
CA ARG A 168 -16.10 33.19 5.62
C ARG A 168 -15.71 34.59 6.06
N LEU A 169 -15.89 35.55 5.17
CA LEU A 169 -15.86 36.96 5.54
C LEU A 169 -17.13 37.28 6.32
N THR A 170 -17.00 37.47 7.63
CA THR A 170 -18.06 38.07 8.44
C THR A 170 -17.97 39.58 8.30
N LEU A 171 -19.00 40.17 7.69
CA LEU A 171 -19.14 41.62 7.68
C LEU A 171 -19.41 42.08 9.12
N PRO A 172 -18.74 43.13 9.62
CA PRO A 172 -19.20 43.78 10.85
C PRO A 172 -20.66 44.14 10.63
N SER A 173 -21.55 43.67 11.51
CA SER A 173 -22.93 44.11 11.60
C SER A 173 -22.91 45.63 11.80
N GLN A 174 -22.96 46.38 10.70
CA GLN A 174 -23.02 47.82 10.78
C GLN A 174 -24.36 48.18 11.42
N LEU A 175 -24.29 48.65 12.68
CA LEU A 175 -25.03 49.80 13.15
C LEU A 175 -26.44 49.90 12.54
N GLN A 176 -27.29 48.92 12.85
CA GLN A 176 -28.69 48.92 12.48
C GLN A 176 -29.55 49.81 13.40
N ASN A 177 -28.95 50.66 14.22
CA ASN A 177 -29.72 51.58 15.03
C ASN A 177 -30.03 52.82 14.20
N ARG A 178 -31.21 52.76 13.59
CA ARG A 178 -31.98 53.91 13.08
C ARG A 178 -32.13 55.04 14.13
N GLU A 179 -31.85 54.75 15.40
CA GLU A 179 -31.92 55.66 16.53
C GLU A 179 -30.75 56.66 16.60
N ASP A 180 -29.58 56.39 15.99
CA ASP A 180 -28.45 57.35 15.97
C ASP A 180 -28.67 58.53 14.97
N PHE A 181 -29.75 58.48 14.19
CA PHE A 181 -30.09 59.51 13.19
C PHE A 181 -31.06 60.60 13.69
N LEU A 182 -31.62 60.46 14.90
CA LEU A 182 -32.67 61.36 15.41
C LEU A 182 -32.32 62.06 16.75
N GLN A 183 -31.04 62.27 17.05
CA GLN A 183 -30.61 63.25 18.07
C GLN A 183 -29.92 64.47 17.44
#